data_AF-A0A2G4DNB9-F1
#
_entry.id   AF-A0A2G4DNB9-F1
#
_cell.length_a   1.000
_cell.length_b   1.000
_cell.length_c   1.000
_cell.angle_alpha   90.00
_cell.angle_beta   90.00
_cell.angle_gamma   90.00
#
_symmetry.space_group_name_H-M   'P 1'
#
loop_
_entity.id
_entity.type
_entity.pdbx_description
1 polymer ?
#
loop_
_entity_poly.entity_id
_entity_poly.type
_entity_poly.pdbx_seq_one_letter_code
_entity_poly.pdbx_strand_id
1 'polypeptide(L)'
;MLFAMHKLASKSGKLPSSQFRWLKGMDRNLFYALNIGLRKAPFLEQCAVFTQMQWEEFAENVGYRLTEPCIEDAIDGVEKYLAKLGLVARQGEPQ
;
A
#
# COMPACT_ATOMS: atom_id res chain seq x y z
N MET A 1 8.11 1.59 8.56
CA MET A 1 8.46 1.07 9.91
C MET A 1 7.28 0.45 10.68
N LEU A 2 6.22 1.19 11.06
CA LEU A 2 5.11 0.64 11.88
C LEU A 2 4.37 -0.54 11.21
N PHE A 3 4.16 -0.45 9.89
CA PHE A 3 3.61 -1.55 9.11
C PHE A 3 4.48 -2.83 9.18
N ALA A 4 5.81 -2.68 9.06
CA ALA A 4 6.74 -3.81 9.15
C ALA A 4 6.68 -4.46 10.54
N MET A 5 6.61 -3.66 11.61
CA MET A 5 6.40 -4.16 12.97
C MET A 5 5.08 -4.93 13.09
N HIS A 6 3.99 -4.40 12.54
CA HIS A 6 2.69 -5.08 12.53
C HIS A 6 2.73 -6.40 11.73
N LYS A 7 3.42 -6.43 10.58
CA LYS A 7 3.62 -7.64 9.77
C LYS A 7 4.42 -8.70 10.53
N LEU A 8 5.48 -8.30 11.23
CA LEU A 8 6.27 -9.20 12.07
C LEU A 8 5.47 -9.73 13.26
N ALA A 9 4.75 -8.87 13.97
CA ALA A 9 3.91 -9.28 15.10
C ALA A 9 2.73 -10.17 14.65
N SER A 10 2.26 -10.03 13.41
CA SER A 10 1.26 -10.94 12.83
C SER A 10 1.79 -12.35 12.55
N LYS A 11 3.12 -12.56 12.56
CA LYS A 11 3.72 -13.90 12.45
C LYS A 11 3.72 -14.64 13.78
N SER A 12 3.74 -13.94 14.92
CA SER A 12 3.72 -14.55 16.26
C SER A 12 2.32 -14.84 16.78
N GLY A 13 1.28 -14.29 16.15
CA GLY A 13 -0.11 -14.54 16.51
C GLY A 13 -1.09 -13.78 15.61
N LYS A 14 -2.39 -14.03 15.80
CA LYS A 14 -3.43 -13.30 15.06
C LYS A 14 -3.56 -11.89 15.63
N LEU A 15 -3.29 -10.88 14.79
CA LEU A 15 -3.55 -9.46 15.06
C LEU A 15 -4.69 -8.94 14.17
N PRO A 16 -5.95 -9.26 14.49
CA PRO A 16 -7.09 -8.79 13.74
C PRO A 16 -7.34 -7.29 13.97
N SER A 17 -7.87 -6.61 12.97
CA SER A 17 -8.23 -5.19 13.06
C SER A 17 -9.37 -4.86 14.03
N SER A 18 -10.03 -5.87 14.61
CA SER A 18 -10.95 -5.70 15.73
C SER A 18 -10.24 -5.16 16.98
N GLN A 19 -8.97 -5.51 17.20
CA GLN A 19 -8.20 -5.05 18.38
C GLN A 19 -7.84 -3.55 18.32
N PHE A 20 -7.83 -2.98 17.12
CA PHE A 20 -7.51 -1.57 16.87
C PHE A 20 -8.61 -0.88 16.06
N ARG A 21 -9.87 -1.30 16.25
CA ARG A 21 -11.00 -0.70 15.51
C ARG A 21 -11.20 0.78 15.81
N TRP A 22 -10.88 1.19 17.04
CA TRP A 22 -10.87 2.58 17.50
C TRP A 22 -9.97 3.47 16.64
N LEU A 23 -8.91 2.91 16.04
CA LEU A 23 -7.95 3.66 15.24
C LEU A 23 -8.61 4.24 13.99
N LYS A 24 -9.64 3.60 13.45
CA LYS A 24 -10.37 4.11 12.27
C LYS A 24 -10.93 5.51 12.48
N GLY A 25 -11.37 5.83 13.71
CA GLY A 25 -11.93 7.14 14.04
C GLY A 25 -10.88 8.22 14.31
N MET A 26 -9.66 7.82 14.68
CA MET A 26 -8.57 8.75 15.00
C MET A 26 -7.62 8.97 13.83
N ASP A 27 -7.23 7.89 13.15
CA ASP A 27 -6.36 7.92 11.98
C ASP A 27 -6.84 6.87 10.97
N ARG A 28 -7.62 7.34 9.99
CA ARG A 28 -8.15 6.53 8.91
C ARG A 28 -7.03 5.97 8.03
N ASN A 29 -6.00 6.76 7.76
CA ASN A 29 -4.90 6.38 6.86
C ASN A 29 -4.11 5.23 7.49
N LEU A 30 -3.71 5.39 8.75
CA LEU A 30 -2.99 4.34 9.46
C LEU A 30 -3.84 3.08 9.64
N PHE A 31 -5.13 3.23 9.96
CA PHE A 31 -6.03 2.08 10.05
C PHE A 31 -6.05 1.26 8.76
N TYR A 32 -6.20 1.90 7.60
CA TYR A 32 -6.19 1.19 6.32
C TYR A 32 -4.80 0.65 5.98
N ALA A 33 -3.72 1.41 6.21
CA ALA A 33 -2.36 0.94 5.99
C ALA A 33 -2.07 -0.39 6.70
N LEU A 34 -2.44 -0.52 7.98
CA LEU A 34 -2.26 -1.75 8.76
C LEU A 34 -3.12 -2.92 8.24
N ASN A 35 -4.30 -2.64 7.70
CA ASN A 35 -5.19 -3.66 7.13
C ASN A 35 -4.77 -4.15 5.74
N ILE A 36 -3.86 -3.45 5.05
CA ILE A 36 -3.41 -3.83 3.70
C ILE A 36 -2.47 -5.03 3.74
N GLY A 37 -1.66 -5.21 4.79
CA GLY A 37 -0.67 -6.29 4.87
C GLY A 37 -1.24 -7.70 4.83
N LEU A 38 -2.56 -7.83 4.97
CA LEU A 38 -3.31 -9.08 4.87
C LEU A 38 -3.97 -9.28 3.50
N ARG A 39 -3.78 -8.36 2.56
CA ARG A 39 -4.46 -8.30 1.26
C ARG A 39 -3.47 -8.30 0.09
N LYS A 40 -3.92 -8.84 -1.05
CA LYS A 40 -3.14 -8.84 -2.30
C LYS A 40 -3.21 -7.53 -3.07
N ALA A 41 -4.24 -6.71 -2.83
CA ALA A 41 -4.43 -5.42 -3.49
C ALA A 41 -4.80 -4.36 -2.43
N PRO A 42 -4.22 -3.14 -2.51
CA PRO A 42 -4.49 -2.07 -1.57
C PRO A 42 -5.83 -1.38 -1.87
N PHE A 43 -6.30 -0.57 -0.92
CA PHE A 43 -7.34 0.42 -1.18
C PHE A 43 -6.74 1.62 -1.94
N LEU A 44 -7.54 2.31 -2.76
CA LEU A 44 -7.08 3.45 -3.56
C LEU A 44 -6.36 4.52 -2.72
N GLU A 45 -6.94 4.87 -1.57
CA GLU A 45 -6.39 5.86 -0.62
C GLU A 45 -5.01 5.48 -0.07
N GLN A 46 -4.59 4.22 -0.22
CA GLN A 46 -3.36 3.68 0.37
C GLN A 46 -2.44 3.00 -0.64
N CYS A 47 -2.69 3.17 -1.95
CA CYS A 47 -1.84 2.59 -2.99
C CYS A 47 -0.38 3.02 -2.83
N ALA A 48 -0.13 4.32 -2.61
CA ALA A 48 1.22 4.85 -2.44
C ALA A 48 1.95 4.23 -1.24
N VAL A 49 1.29 4.11 -0.08
CA VAL A 49 1.86 3.50 1.13
C VAL A 49 2.18 2.03 0.90
N PHE A 50 1.32 1.32 0.18
CA PHE A 50 1.52 -0.09 -0.14
C PHE A 50 2.70 -0.30 -1.09
N THR A 51 2.80 0.48 -2.16
CA THR A 51 3.89 0.43 -3.12
C THR A 51 5.22 0.78 -2.46
N GLN A 52 5.26 1.87 -1.69
CA GLN A 52 6.44 2.26 -0.92
C GLN A 52 6.91 1.12 -0.01
N MET A 53 5.98 0.46 0.68
CA MET A 53 6.30 -0.67 1.55
C MET A 53 6.90 -1.86 0.79
N GLN A 54 6.38 -2.19 -0.39
CA GLN A 54 6.94 -3.25 -1.22
C GLN A 54 8.36 -2.93 -1.68
N TRP A 55 8.60 -1.68 -2.09
CA TRP A 55 9.93 -1.22 -2.47
C TRP A 55 10.89 -1.20 -1.28
N GLU A 56 10.45 -0.77 -0.10
CA GLU A 56 11.24 -0.83 1.12
C GLU A 56 11.62 -2.28 1.49
N GLU A 57 10.67 -3.20 1.42
CA GLU A 57 10.90 -4.63 1.66
C GLU A 57 11.84 -5.24 0.62
N PHE A 58 11.69 -4.88 -0.65
CA PHE A 58 12.59 -5.33 -1.71
C PHE A 58 14.01 -4.78 -1.52
N ALA A 59 14.17 -3.48 -1.29
CA ALA A 59 15.46 -2.84 -1.06
C ALA A 59 16.18 -3.46 0.13
N GLU A 60 15.48 -3.67 1.26
CA GLU A 60 16.05 -4.31 2.45
C GLU A 60 16.55 -5.72 2.16
N ASN A 61 15.81 -6.53 1.39
CA ASN A 61 16.21 -7.88 1.01
C ASN A 61 17.46 -7.92 0.10
N VAL A 62 17.73 -6.85 -0.65
CA VAL A 62 18.91 -6.71 -1.51
C VAL A 62 20.06 -5.99 -0.79
N GLY A 63 19.87 -5.59 0.48
CA GLY A 63 20.89 -4.92 1.28
C GLY A 63 21.00 -3.41 1.06
N TYR A 64 19.96 -2.80 0.48
CA TYR A 64 19.86 -1.37 0.24
C TYR A 64 18.80 -0.72 1.12
N ARG A 65 18.84 0.61 1.20
CA ARG A 65 17.80 1.42 1.83
C ARG A 65 17.38 2.52 0.88
N LEU A 66 16.07 2.67 0.69
CA LEU A 66 15.54 3.77 -0.11
C LEU A 66 15.83 5.10 0.58
N THR A 67 16.30 6.06 -0.20
CA THR A 67 16.53 7.45 0.22
C THR A 67 15.36 8.36 -0.17
N GLU A 68 14.59 7.96 -1.17
CA GLU A 68 13.45 8.71 -1.72
C GLU A 68 12.21 7.82 -1.80
N PRO A 69 11.00 8.40 -1.79
CA PRO A 69 9.77 7.64 -1.99
C PRO A 69 9.68 7.06 -3.40
N CYS A 70 9.33 5.78 -3.51
CA CYS A 70 9.04 5.09 -4.77
C CYS A 70 7.53 4.83 -4.85
N ILE A 71 6.82 5.63 -5.63
CA ILE A 71 5.36 5.62 -5.75
C ILE A 71 4.86 5.44 -7.19
N GLU A 72 5.76 5.26 -8.13
CA GLU A 72 5.50 5.21 -9.57
C GLU A 72 4.53 4.08 -9.92
N ASP A 73 4.71 2.89 -9.32
CA ASP A 73 3.78 1.77 -9.55
C ASP A 73 2.39 2.02 -8.96
N ALA A 74 2.28 2.87 -7.93
CA ALA A 74 0.96 3.27 -7.43
C ALA A 74 0.26 4.15 -8.46
N ILE A 75 0.98 5.07 -9.11
CA ILE A 75 0.45 5.94 -10.16
C ILE A 75 -0.01 5.09 -11.35
N ASP A 76 0.88 4.24 -11.88
CA ASP A 76 0.57 3.33 -12.99
C ASP A 76 -0.64 2.41 -12.68
N GLY A 77 -0.70 1.88 -11.46
CA GLY A 77 -1.84 1.06 -11.02
C GLY A 77 -3.17 1.82 -11.01
N VAL A 78 -3.16 3.09 -10.57
CA VAL A 78 -4.36 3.95 -10.60
C VAL A 78 -4.74 4.31 -12.03
N GLU A 79 -3.78 4.70 -12.88
CA GLU A 79 -4.03 5.03 -14.28
C GLU A 79 -4.66 3.85 -15.03
N LYS A 80 -4.10 2.65 -14.87
CA LYS A 80 -4.65 1.42 -15.46
C LYS A 80 -6.07 1.13 -14.96
N TYR A 81 -6.33 1.35 -13.67
CA TYR A 81 -7.66 1.17 -13.10
C TYR A 81 -8.67 2.18 -13.69
N LEU A 82 -8.30 3.45 -13.80
CA LEU A 82 -9.15 4.50 -14.38
C LEU A 82 -9.38 4.31 -15.88
N ALA A 83 -8.35 3.92 -16.63
CA ALA A 83 -8.47 3.61 -18.04
C ALA A 83 -9.40 2.41 -18.30
N LYS A 84 -9.36 1.39 -17.42
CA LYS A 84 -10.31 0.27 -17.46
C LYS A 84 -11.77 0.71 -17.22
N LEU A 85 -11.97 1.76 -16.43
CA LEU A 85 -13.30 2.36 -16.21
C LEU A 85 -13.75 3.29 -17.36
N GLY A 86 -12.88 3.57 -18.33
CA GLY A 86 -13.15 4.52 -19.42
C GLY A 86 -13.10 5.98 -18.98
N LEU A 87 -12.49 6.28 -17.82
CA LEU A 87 -12.41 7.64 -17.27
C LEU A 87 -11.15 8.39 -17.75
N VAL A 88 -10.14 7.68 -18.23
CA VAL A 88 -8.87 8.22 -18.72
C VAL A 88 -8.50 7.48 -20.01
N ALA A 89 -7.92 8.19 -20.99
CA ALA A 89 -7.40 7.58 -22.20
C ALA A 89 -6.28 6.58 -21.86
N ARG A 90 -6.23 5.42 -22.53
CA ARG A 90 -5.06 4.55 -22.41
C ARG A 90 -3.85 5.28 -23.00
N GLN A 91 -2.74 5.33 -22.27
CA GLN A 91 -1.50 5.86 -22.81
C GLN A 91 -1.18 5.16 -24.14
N GLY A 92 -1.22 5.92 -25.25
CA GLY A 92 -1.02 5.42 -26.61
C GLY A 92 -2.24 5.45 -27.55
N GLU A 93 -3.45 5.79 -27.08
CA GLU A 93 -4.60 6.06 -27.96
C GLU A 93 -4.63 7.56 -28.34
N PRO A 94 -4.66 7.94 -29.63
CA PRO A 94 -4.89 9.32 -30.03
C PRO A 94 -6.30 9.75 -29.61
N GLN A 95 -6.42 10.97 -29.08
CA GLN A 95 -7.68 11.61 -28.70
C GLN A 95 -8.62 11.79 -29.90
#